data_AF-A0A4U2ZG88-F1
#
_entry.id   AF-A0A4U2ZG88-F1
#
_cell.length_a   1.000
_cell.length_b   1.000
_cell.length_c   1.000
_cell.angle_alpha   90.00
_cell.angle_beta   90.00
_cell.angle_gamma   90.00
#
_symmetry.space_group_name_H-M   'P 1'
#
loop_
_entity.id
_entity.type
_entity.pdbx_description
1 polymer ?
#
loop_
_entity_poly.entity_id
_entity_poly.type
_entity_poly.pdbx_seq_one_letter_code
_entity_poly.pdbx_strand_id
1 'polypeptide(L)' 'VMTNPNNGQILSMAGKKIVEKEGKLEIEDLALGNMTTSYELGSAVKGATLLTGYETGAIQPGDQFYDAPMKFKGTQ' A
#
# COMPACT_ATOMS: atom_id res chain seq x y z
N VAL A 1 4.72 -0.77 10.38
CA VAL A 1 5.31 0.38 11.11
C VAL A 1 4.20 1.19 11.76
N MET A 2 4.44 1.74 12.95
CA MET A 2 3.53 2.68 13.61
C MET A 2 4.28 3.98 13.92
N THR A 3 3.69 5.12 13.53
CA THR A 3 4.25 6.46 13.70
C THR A 3 3.23 7.41 14.31
N ASN A 4 3.71 8.45 15.00
CA ASN A 4 2.90 9.58 15.38
C ASN A 4 2.78 10.55 14.18
N PRO A 5 1.57 10.79 13.64
CA PRO A 5 1.38 11.61 12.45
C PRO A 5 1.68 13.10 12.66
N ASN A 6 1.68 13.58 13.90
CA ASN A 6 1.85 15.02 14.20
C ASN A 6 3.31 15.46 14.25
N ASN A 7 4.23 14.54 14.59
CA ASN A 7 5.65 14.86 14.80
C ASN A 7 6.62 13.86 14.14
N GLY A 8 6.10 12.83 13.46
CA GLY A 8 6.92 11.84 12.75
C GLY A 8 7.64 10.82 13.64
N GLN A 9 7.40 10.81 14.96
CA GLN A 9 8.07 9.86 15.86
C GLN A 9 7.66 8.42 15.52
N ILE A 10 8.64 7.52 15.40
CA ILE A 10 8.40 6.08 15.25
C ILE A 10 8.08 5.49 16.62
N LEU A 11 6.91 4.85 16.73
CA LEU A 11 6.46 4.17 17.95
C LEU A 11 6.84 2.69 17.93
N SER A 12 6.81 2.06 16.74
CA SER A 12 7.19 0.66 16.57
C SER A 12 7.51 0.31 15.12
N MET A 13 8.53 -0.53 14.92
CA MET A 13 8.83 -1.22 13.67
C MET A 13 8.88 -2.71 13.95
N ALA A 14 7.88 -3.43 13.44
CA ALA A 14 7.82 -4.88 13.51
C ALA A 14 7.82 -5.44 12.10
N GLY A 15 8.57 -6.51 11.88
CA GLY A 15 8.55 -7.29 10.65
C GLY A 15 9.01 -8.70 10.97
N LYS A 16 8.43 -9.70 10.33
CA LYS A 16 8.86 -11.10 10.49
C LYS A 16 8.95 -11.72 9.11
N LYS A 17 10.01 -12.48 8.89
CA LYS A 17 10.20 -13.27 7.68
C LYS A 17 10.24 -14.73 8.06
N ILE A 18 9.47 -15.54 7.35
CA ILE A 18 9.59 -16.99 7.45
C ILE A 18 10.66 -17.41 6.44
N VAL A 19 11.68 -18.09 6.91
CA VAL A 19 12.80 -18.58 6.10
C VAL A 19 12.92 -20.07 6.33
N GLU A 20 13.09 -20.83 5.25
CA GLU A 20 13.41 -22.25 5.38
C GLU A 20 14.94 -22.40 5.45
N LYS A 21 15.43 -22.96 6.56
CA LYS A 21 16.83 -23.36 6.72
C LYS A 21 16.88 -24.83 7.09
N GLU A 22 17.66 -25.60 6.33
CA GLU A 22 17.90 -27.02 6.61
C GLU A 22 16.60 -27.86 6.76
N GLY A 23 15.57 -27.54 5.97
CA GLY A 23 14.27 -28.22 6.00
C GLY A 23 13.37 -27.84 7.18
N LYS A 24 13.72 -26.81 7.96
CA LYS A 24 12.89 -26.25 9.04
C LYS A 24 12.49 -24.82 8.74
N LEU A 25 11.24 -24.50 9.04
CA LEU A 25 10.73 -23.13 8.98
C LEU A 25 11.20 -22.38 10.23
N GLU A 26 12.04 -21.37 10.02
CA GLU A 26 12.49 -20.43 11.04
C GLU A 26 11.81 -19.07 10.85
N ILE A 27 11.56 -18.37 11.96
CA ILE A 27 11.03 -17.00 11.95
C ILE A 27 12.16 -16.04 12.31
N GLU A 28 12.53 -15.18 11.37
CA GLU A 28 13.52 -14.14 11.56
C GLU A 28 12.85 -12.77 11.75
N ASP A 29 13.47 -11.91 12.56
CA ASP A 29 13.05 -10.52 12.66
C ASP A 29 13.44 -9.76 11.39
N LEU A 30 12.47 -9.10 10.78
CA LEU A 30 12.62 -8.30 9.57
C LEU A 30 12.12 -6.86 9.81
N ALA A 31 12.34 -6.29 11.00
CA ALA A 31 11.98 -4.91 11.31
C ALA A 31 12.57 -3.90 10.30
N LEU A 32 13.80 -4.12 9.82
CA LEU A 32 14.45 -3.28 8.79
C LEU A 32 13.79 -3.42 7.40
N GLY A 33 13.16 -4.57 7.12
CA GLY A 33 12.46 -4.83 5.86
C GLY A 33 11.33 -3.84 5.61
N ASN A 34 10.75 -3.27 6.66
CA ASN A 34 9.76 -2.21 6.56
C ASN A 34 10.20 -0.98 5.75
N MET A 35 11.51 -0.77 5.57
CA MET A 35 12.07 0.33 4.77
C MET A 35 12.88 -0.14 3.56
N THR A 36 13.44 -1.35 3.59
CA THR A 36 14.37 -1.82 2.55
C THR A 36 13.74 -2.72 1.49
N THR A 37 12.48 -3.12 1.68
CA THR A 37 11.77 -4.02 0.76
C THR A 37 10.57 -3.32 0.12
N SER A 38 10.23 -3.77 -1.09
CA SER A 38 9.11 -3.24 -1.88
C SER A 38 8.01 -4.30 -1.99
N TYR A 39 6.76 -3.87 -1.87
CA TYR A 39 5.57 -4.71 -2.00
C TYR A 39 4.49 -3.99 -2.80
N GLU A 40 3.62 -4.75 -3.45
CA GLU A 40 2.41 -4.23 -4.07
C GLU A 40 1.46 -3.68 -3.00
N LEU A 41 1.10 -2.40 -3.12
CA LEU A 41 0.33 -1.69 -2.10
C LEU A 41 -1.20 -1.94 -2.19
N GLY A 42 -1.68 -2.41 -3.34
CA GLY A 42 -3.10 -2.68 -3.57
C GLY A 42 -4.00 -1.45 -3.36
N SER A 43 -5.22 -1.66 -2.86
CA SER A 43 -6.22 -0.59 -2.69
C SER A 43 -5.85 0.50 -1.66
N ALA A 44 -4.78 0.32 -0.87
CA ALA A 44 -4.33 1.31 0.10
C ALA A 44 -3.93 2.65 -0.55
N VAL A 45 -3.56 2.65 -1.83
CA VAL A 45 -3.10 3.86 -2.55
C VAL A 45 -4.22 4.73 -3.11
N LYS A 46 -5.50 4.29 -3.04
CA LYS A 46 -6.63 5.00 -3.67
C LYS A 46 -6.78 6.45 -3.21
N GLY A 47 -6.47 6.74 -1.94
CA GLY A 47 -6.50 8.11 -1.42
C GLY A 47 -5.51 9.04 -2.13
N ALA A 48 -4.31 8.55 -2.45
CA ALA A 48 -3.33 9.31 -3.21
C ALA A 48 -3.81 9.52 -4.66
N THR A 49 -4.43 8.51 -5.27
CA THR A 49 -5.00 8.64 -6.62
C THR A 49 -6.11 9.70 -6.68
N LEU A 50 -6.99 9.78 -5.66
CA LEU A 50 -7.98 10.84 -5.56
C LEU A 50 -7.34 12.22 -5.42
N LEU A 51 -6.32 12.35 -4.57
CA LEU A 51 -5.60 13.62 -4.40
C LEU A 51 -4.96 14.09 -5.71
N THR A 52 -4.28 13.21 -6.44
CA THR A 52 -3.74 13.52 -7.77
C THR A 52 -4.84 13.92 -8.75
N GLY A 53 -6.00 13.25 -8.68
CA GLY A 53 -7.17 13.62 -9.49
C GLY A 53 -7.67 15.04 -9.20
N TYR A 54 -7.69 15.45 -7.94
CA TYR A 54 -8.02 16.83 -7.54
C TYR A 54 -6.94 17.83 -7.99
N GLU A 55 -5.66 17.50 -7.81
CA GLU A 55 -4.54 18.38 -8.18
C GLU A 55 -4.45 18.62 -9.70
N THR A 56 -4.71 17.58 -10.49
CA THR A 56 -4.69 17.64 -11.97
C THR A 56 -5.99 18.17 -12.57
N GLY A 57 -7.03 18.36 -11.76
CA GLY A 57 -8.37 18.76 -12.22
C GLY A 57 -9.13 17.65 -12.97
N ALA A 58 -8.65 16.40 -12.91
CA ALA A 58 -9.33 15.26 -13.51
C ALA A 58 -10.66 14.94 -12.81
N ILE A 59 -10.77 15.24 -11.52
CA ILE A 59 -11.99 15.13 -10.70
C ILE A 59 -12.07 16.31 -9.73
N GLN A 60 -13.27 16.56 -9.19
CA GLN A 60 -13.55 17.58 -8.16
C GLN A 60 -14.16 16.94 -6.90
N PRO A 61 -13.97 17.55 -5.72
CA PRO A 61 -14.64 17.08 -4.51
C PRO A 61 -16.16 17.06 -4.69
N GLY A 62 -16.76 15.88 -4.47
CA GLY A 62 -18.20 15.66 -4.66
C GLY A 62 -18.58 15.01 -6.00
N ASP A 63 -17.63 14.81 -6.92
CA ASP A 63 -17.88 14.04 -8.14
C ASP A 63 -18.36 12.63 -7.82
N GLN A 64 -19.37 12.17 -8.57
CA GLN A 64 -19.97 10.85 -8.42
C GLN A 64 -19.70 10.00 -9.66
N PHE A 65 -19.26 8.76 -9.42
CA PHE A 65 -19.04 7.77 -10.47
C PHE A 65 -19.95 6.56 -10.22
N TYR A 66 -20.55 6.05 -11.28
CA TYR A 66 -21.28 4.79 -11.22
C TYR A 66 -20.29 3.63 -11.38
N ASP A 67 -20.20 2.78 -10.36
CA ASP A 67 -19.35 1.59 -10.39
C ASP A 67 -20.00 0.51 -11.28
N ALA A 68 -19.33 0.14 -12.37
CA ALA A 68 -19.80 -0.85 -13.31
C ALA A 68 -18.63 -1.58 -13.99
N PRO A 69 -18.82 -2.83 -14.46
CA PRO A 69 -17.82 -3.54 -15.24
C PRO A 69 -17.41 -2.75 -16.49
N MET A 70 -16.11 -2.52 -16.65
CA MET A 70 -15.55 -1.88 -17.84
C MET A 70 -15.17 -2.92 -18.89
N LYS A 71 -15.56 -2.69 -20.15
CA LYS A 71 -15.15 -3.50 -21.31
C LYS A 71 -14.23 -2.68 -22.20
N PHE A 72 -13.01 -3.16 -22.41
CA PHE A 72 -12.04 -2.54 -23.30
C PHE A 72 -11.99 -3.28 -24.64
N LYS A 73 -11.54 -2.60 -25.69
CA LYS A 73 -11.41 -3.21 -27.02
C LYS A 73 -10.46 -4.42 -26.94
N GLY A 74 -10.99 -5.62 -27.18
CA GLY A 74 -10.24 -6.88 -27.15
C GLY A 74 -10.35 -7.68 -25.84
N THR A 75 -11.07 -7.20 -24.83
CA THR A 75 -11.42 -7.96 -23.62
C THR A 75 -12.89 -8.39 -23.70
N GLN A 76 -13.20 -9.68 -23.55
CA GLN A 76 -14.59 -10.18 -23.50
C GLN A 76 -15.25 -9.90 -22.14
#